data_AF-A0A397HZ14-F1
#
_entry.id   AF-A0A397HZ14-F1
#
_cell.length_a   1.000
_cell.length_b   1.000
_cell.length_c   1.000
_cell.angle_alpha   90.00
_cell.angle_beta   90.00
_cell.angle_gamma   90.00
#
_symmetry.space_group_name_H-M   'P 1'
#
loop_
_entity.id
_entity.type
_entity.pdbx_description
1 polymer ?
#
loop_
_entity_poly.entity_id
_entity_poly.type
_entity_poly.pdbx_seq_one_letter_code
_entity_poly.pdbx_strand_id
1 'polypeptide(L)'
;MSSTIQNIDQVSIAKQCLSETTEVKSSKPTWQDIEKAIVDIVKAGVSYKKPKDNKFMQNYKKRYTELHQAEDPDTYILTNAKKIYLNEDKYIKMKRQY
;
A
#
# COMPACT_ATOMS: atom_id res chain seq x y z
N MET A 1 -49.10 -35.26 10.58
CA MET A 1 -47.97 -34.60 11.28
C MET A 1 -47.50 -33.48 10.38
N SER A 2 -47.62 -32.23 10.84
CA SER A 2 -47.45 -31.01 10.03
C SER A 2 -45.99 -30.60 10.04
N SER A 3 -45.33 -30.64 8.88
CA SER A 3 -43.94 -30.17 8.72
C SER A 3 -43.95 -28.68 8.42
N THR A 4 -43.67 -27.87 9.43
CA THR A 4 -43.47 -26.42 9.30
C THR A 4 -42.17 -26.16 8.53
N ILE A 5 -42.29 -25.75 7.28
CA ILE A 5 -41.17 -25.22 6.49
C ILE A 5 -40.80 -23.87 7.09
N GLN A 6 -39.67 -23.81 7.80
CA GLN A 6 -39.10 -22.56 8.27
C GLN A 6 -38.58 -21.79 7.06
N ASN A 7 -39.30 -20.72 6.71
CA ASN A 7 -38.86 -19.70 5.77
C ASN A 7 -37.67 -18.97 6.40
N ILE A 8 -36.46 -19.46 6.12
CA ILE A 8 -35.21 -18.78 6.46
C ILE A 8 -35.11 -17.63 5.47
N ASP A 9 -35.37 -16.43 6.00
CA ASP A 9 -35.32 -15.15 5.32
C ASP A 9 -34.04 -15.01 4.47
N GLN A 10 -34.19 -15.08 3.14
CA GLN A 10 -33.08 -14.94 2.17
C GLN A 10 -32.31 -13.63 2.36
N VAL A 11 -32.91 -12.63 3.01
CA VAL A 11 -32.29 -11.35 3.36
C VAL A 11 -31.10 -11.52 4.32
N SER A 12 -31.12 -12.55 5.18
CA SER A 12 -30.01 -12.80 6.11
C SER A 12 -28.77 -13.41 5.42
N ILE A 13 -28.98 -14.21 4.36
CA ILE A 13 -27.87 -14.79 3.58
C ILE A 13 -27.23 -13.72 2.69
N ALA A 14 -28.02 -12.82 2.10
CA ALA A 14 -27.50 -11.72 1.29
C ALA A 14 -26.62 -10.75 2.09
N LYS A 15 -26.88 -10.57 3.39
CA LYS A 15 -26.04 -9.76 4.29
C LYS A 15 -24.70 -10.41 4.63
N GLN A 16 -24.60 -11.74 4.59
CA GLN A 16 -23.37 -12.46 4.95
C GLN A 16 -22.48 -12.76 3.73
N CYS A 17 -23.02 -12.65 2.50
CA CYS A 17 -22.25 -12.73 1.25
C CYS A 17 -21.89 -11.37 0.64
N LEU A 18 -22.42 -10.27 1.18
CA LEU A 18 -21.84 -8.96 0.89
C LEU A 18 -20.61 -8.83 1.75
N SER A 19 -19.46 -9.29 1.22
CA SER A 19 -18.16 -8.81 1.66
C SER A 19 -18.33 -7.34 1.98
N GLU A 20 -18.05 -6.95 3.21
CA GLU A 20 -17.84 -5.56 3.58
C GLU A 20 -16.73 -5.03 2.67
N THR A 21 -17.09 -4.61 1.45
CA THR A 21 -16.43 -3.52 0.76
C THR A 21 -16.77 -2.32 1.61
N THR A 22 -16.10 -2.27 2.77
CA THR A 22 -15.69 -1.03 3.39
C THR A 22 -15.12 -0.26 2.21
N GLU A 23 -15.89 0.70 1.71
CA GLU A 23 -15.37 1.72 0.81
C GLU A 23 -14.26 2.37 1.61
N VAL A 24 -13.04 1.87 1.44
CA VAL A 24 -11.84 2.52 1.92
C VAL A 24 -11.86 3.83 1.17
N LYS A 25 -12.37 4.88 1.80
CA LYS A 25 -12.14 6.25 1.37
C LYS A 25 -10.63 6.33 1.22
N SER A 26 -10.17 6.23 -0.02
CA SER A 26 -8.75 6.25 -0.36
C SER A 26 -8.27 7.65 -0.06
N SER A 27 -7.84 7.86 1.19
CA SER A 27 -7.09 9.04 1.55
C SER A 27 -5.73 8.92 0.89
N LYS A 28 -5.26 10.01 0.28
CA LYS A 28 -3.89 10.08 -0.21
C LYS A 28 -2.96 9.77 0.98
N PRO A 29 -1.94 8.91 0.79
CA PRO A 29 -1.00 8.61 1.85
C PRO A 29 -0.28 9.89 2.28
N THR A 30 -0.11 10.06 3.58
CA THR A 30 0.69 11.14 4.18
C THR A 30 2.18 10.83 4.06
N TRP A 31 3.05 11.83 4.27
CA TRP A 31 4.49 11.56 4.30
C TRP A 31 4.90 10.54 5.37
N GLN A 32 4.19 10.50 6.50
CA GLN A 32 4.40 9.52 7.56
C GLN A 32 4.03 8.10 7.12
N ASP A 33 2.95 7.94 6.34
CA ASP A 33 2.58 6.64 5.78
C ASP A 33 3.68 6.11 4.84
N ILE A 34 4.28 7.01 4.05
CA ILE A 34 5.40 6.68 3.16
C ILE A 34 6.67 6.37 3.95
N GLU A 35 6.98 7.15 5.00
CA GLU A 35 8.08 6.87 5.91
C GLU A 35 7.97 5.47 6.50
N LYS A 36 6.79 5.15 7.06
CA LYS A 36 6.50 3.84 7.64
C LYS A 36 6.69 2.73 6.60
N ALA A 37 6.21 2.92 5.37
CA ALA A 37 6.41 1.96 4.29
C ALA A 37 7.90 1.73 3.98
N ILE A 38 8.73 2.78 3.96
CA ILE A 38 10.18 2.65 3.77
C ILE A 38 10.79 1.80 4.89
N VAL A 39 10.43 2.08 6.15
CA VAL A 39 10.91 1.32 7.31
C VAL A 39 10.49 -0.16 7.22
N ASP A 40 9.23 -0.43 6.87
CA ASP A 40 8.70 -1.79 6.75
C ASP A 40 9.43 -2.57 5.63
N ILE A 41 9.77 -1.92 4.51
CA ILE A 41 10.57 -2.53 3.44
C ILE A 41 11.99 -2.85 3.90
N VAL A 42 12.64 -1.95 4.65
CA VAL A 42 13.98 -2.19 5.20
C VAL A 42 13.96 -3.36 6.19
N LYS A 43 12.96 -3.40 7.09
CA LYS A 43 12.75 -4.53 8.01
C LYS A 43 12.59 -5.85 7.26
N ALA A 44 11.74 -5.88 6.23
CA ALA A 44 11.57 -7.05 5.38
C ALA A 44 12.89 -7.48 4.71
N GLY A 45 13.67 -6.52 4.19
CA GLY A 45 14.99 -6.79 3.63
C GLY A 45 15.93 -7.48 4.62
N VAL A 46 15.93 -7.03 5.89
CA VAL A 46 16.67 -7.68 6.98
C VAL A 46 16.14 -9.10 7.23
N SER A 47 14.82 -9.29 7.33
CA SER A 47 14.21 -10.61 7.53
C SER A 47 14.56 -11.59 6.41
N TYR A 48 14.65 -11.13 5.17
CA TYR A 48 15.09 -11.92 4.02
C TYR A 48 16.61 -12.05 3.88
N LYS A 49 17.38 -11.67 4.91
CA LYS A 49 18.85 -11.75 4.95
C LYS A 49 19.51 -11.05 3.75
N LYS A 50 18.91 -9.97 3.25
CA LYS A 50 19.52 -9.16 2.20
C LYS A 50 20.79 -8.49 2.73
N PRO A 51 21.92 -8.48 1.99
CA PRO A 51 23.12 -7.81 2.43
C PRO A 51 22.86 -6.32 2.67
N LYS A 52 23.34 -5.77 3.79
CA LYS A 52 23.15 -4.35 4.16
C LYS A 52 23.69 -3.39 3.10
N ASP A 53 24.78 -3.78 2.44
CA ASP A 53 25.44 -2.96 1.42
C ASP A 53 24.90 -3.18 0.01
N ASN A 54 23.86 -4.01 -0.14
CA ASN A 54 23.25 -4.16 -1.43
C ASN A 54 22.52 -2.87 -1.86
N LYS A 55 22.39 -2.70 -3.18
CA LYS A 55 21.73 -1.53 -3.77
C LYS A 55 20.29 -1.36 -3.28
N PHE A 56 19.60 -2.44 -2.94
CA PHE A 56 18.23 -2.40 -2.41
C PHE A 56 18.16 -1.70 -1.05
N MET A 57 18.92 -2.17 -0.07
CA MET A 57 18.95 -1.64 1.30
C MET A 57 19.46 -0.20 1.32
N GLN A 58 20.54 0.08 0.57
CA GLN A 58 21.10 1.42 0.48
C GLN A 58 20.14 2.43 -0.15
N ASN A 59 19.36 2.02 -1.16
CA ASN A 59 18.39 2.89 -1.80
C ASN A 59 17.23 3.28 -0.86
N TYR A 60 16.71 2.34 -0.07
CA TYR A 60 15.66 2.65 0.90
C TYR A 60 16.19 3.48 2.08
N LYS A 61 17.40 3.20 2.57
CA LYS A 61 18.06 4.03 3.58
C LYS A 61 18.23 5.46 3.09
N LYS A 62 18.69 5.65 1.85
CA LYS A 62 18.84 6.97 1.23
C LYS A 62 17.51 7.72 1.18
N ARG A 63 16.43 7.07 0.71
CA ARG A 63 15.10 7.67 0.67
C ARG A 63 14.58 8.10 2.04
N TYR A 64 14.83 7.30 3.07
CA TYR A 64 14.47 7.65 4.44
C TYR A 64 15.20 8.92 4.89
N THR A 65 16.52 8.99 4.69
CA THR A 65 17.33 10.15 5.05
C THR A 65 16.92 11.41 4.29
N GLU A 66 16.75 11.32 2.98
CA GLU A 66 16.35 12.46 2.16
C GLU A 66 14.94 12.98 2.53
N LEU A 67 14.00 12.08 2.88
CA LEU A 67 12.67 12.46 3.34
C LEU A 67 12.74 13.29 4.65
N HIS A 68 13.61 12.91 5.58
CA HIS A 68 13.79 13.64 6.86
C HIS A 68 14.56 14.95 6.72
N GLN A 69 15.36 15.08 5.66
CA GLN A 69 16.12 16.28 5.35
C GLN A 69 15.34 17.26 4.46
N ALA A 70 14.18 16.84 3.93
CA ALA A 70 13.35 17.69 3.12
C ALA A 70 12.76 18.83 3.97
N GLU A 71 12.84 20.05 3.44
CA GLU A 71 12.16 21.21 4.02
C GLU A 71 10.63 21.00 4.06
N ASP A 72 10.10 20.39 3.01
CA ASP A 72 8.71 19.96 2.91
C ASP A 72 8.67 18.47 2.46
N PRO A 73 8.41 17.54 3.39
CA PRO A 73 8.32 16.10 3.10
C PRO A 73 7.23 15.74 2.09
N ASP A 74 6.08 16.42 2.12
CA ASP A 74 4.97 16.13 1.21
C ASP A 74 5.35 16.57 -0.22
N THR A 75 5.92 17.75 -0.38
CA THR A 75 6.42 18.23 -1.67
C THR A 75 7.58 17.36 -2.19
N TYR A 76 8.48 16.90 -1.30
CA TYR A 76 9.57 15.98 -1.66
C TYR A 76 9.04 14.66 -2.22
N ILE A 77 8.04 14.05 -1.58
CA ILE A 77 7.42 12.80 -2.04
C ILE A 77 6.79 13.00 -3.40
N LEU A 78 5.98 14.05 -3.58
CA LEU A 78 5.31 14.33 -4.85
C LEU A 78 6.32 14.55 -5.99
N THR A 79 7.39 15.30 -5.72
CA THR A 79 8.44 15.59 -6.71
C THR A 79 9.19 14.32 -7.12
N ASN A 80 9.53 13.45 -6.16
CA ASN A 80 10.20 12.18 -6.47
C ASN A 80 9.30 11.18 -7.15
N ALA A 81 8.03 11.08 -6.75
CA ALA A 81 7.06 10.22 -7.42
C ALA A 81 6.94 10.58 -8.91
N LYS A 82 6.83 11.88 -9.24
CA LYS A 82 6.78 12.36 -10.64
C LYS A 82 8.06 12.05 -11.44
N LYS A 83 9.23 12.10 -10.80
CA LYS A 83 10.52 11.73 -11.44
C LYS A 83 10.58 10.24 -11.79
N ILE A 84 10.04 9.39 -10.93
CA ILE A 84 10.08 7.94 -11.10
C ILE A 84 8.95 7.46 -12.03
N TYR A 85 7.75 8.00 -11.84
CA TYR A 85 6.55 7.68 -12.61
C TYR A 85 5.97 8.98 -13.16
N LEU A 86 6.32 9.31 -14.41
CA LEU A 86 5.89 10.58 -15.02
C LEU A 86 4.36 10.74 -15.03
N ASN A 87 3.62 9.63 -15.13
CA ASN A 87 2.16 9.61 -15.05
C ASN A 87 1.65 8.21 -14.68
N GLU A 88 0.35 8.13 -14.43
CA GLU A 88 -0.37 6.90 -14.10
C GLU A 88 -0.23 5.83 -15.18
N ASP A 89 -0.32 6.19 -16.47
CA ASP A 89 -0.17 5.25 -17.58
C ASP A 89 1.19 4.53 -17.57
N LYS A 90 2.28 5.27 -17.34
CA LYS A 90 3.63 4.70 -17.23
C LYS A 90 3.75 3.81 -16.00
N TYR A 91 3.14 4.19 -14.88
CA TYR A 91 3.09 3.36 -13.69
C TYR A 91 2.36 2.03 -13.96
N ILE A 92 1.16 2.08 -14.57
CA ILE A 92 0.37 0.89 -14.92
C ILE A 92 1.15 0.00 -15.89
N LYS A 93 1.80 0.58 -16.91
CA LYS A 93 2.60 -0.17 -17.87
C LYS A 93 3.78 -0.89 -17.20
N MET A 94 4.46 -0.24 -16.26
CA MET A 94 5.56 -0.86 -15.52
C MET A 94 5.05 -2.01 -14.62
N LYS A 95 3.91 -1.84 -13.96
CA LYS A 95 3.33 -2.88 -13.08
C LYS A 95 3.01 -4.17 -13.84
N ARG A 96 2.62 -4.09 -15.11
CA ARG A 96 2.34 -5.28 -15.95
C ARG A 96 3.59 -6.09 -16.34
N GLN A 97 4.80 -5.57 -16.13
CA GLN A 97 6.05 -6.24 -16.49
C GLN A 97 6.63 -7.14 -15.37
N TYR A 98 5.98 -7.16 -14.21
CA TYR A 98 6.32 -8.00 -13.05
C TYR A 98 5.17 -8.95 -12.74
#